data_AF-A0A1N6EGG3-F1
#
_entry.id   AF-A0A1N6EGG3-F1
#
_cell.length_a   1.000
_cell.length_b   1.000
_cell.length_c   1.000
_cell.angle_alpha   90.00
_cell.angle_beta   90.00
_cell.angle_gamma   90.00
#
_symmetry.space_group_name_H-M   'P 1'
#
loop_
_entity.id
_entity.type
_entity.pdbx_description
1 polymer ?
#
loop_
_entity_poly.entity_id
_entity_poly.type
_entity_poly.pdbx_seq_one_letter_code
_entity_poly.pdbx_strand_id
1 'polypeptide(L)' 'MTDLQDALQALPGREAYHLDVPGTDSVETLSVVSFEATEKMGEPRRSLLRIIGPT' A
#
# COMPACT_ATOMS: atom_id res chain seq x y z
N MET A 1 -3.48 5.06 20.96
CA MET A 1 -2.55 4.10 20.31
C MET A 1 -2.34 4.41 18.82
N THR A 2 -2.91 5.51 18.29
CA THR A 2 -2.74 6.00 16.91
C THR A 2 -1.40 6.74 16.72
N ASP A 3 -0.93 7.46 17.75
CA ASP A 3 0.29 8.29 17.67
C ASP A 3 1.56 7.53 17.28
N LEU A 4 1.69 6.27 17.71
CA LEU A 4 2.87 5.48 17.37
C LEU A 4 2.86 5.07 15.89
N GLN A 5 1.69 4.75 15.31
CA GLN A 5 1.59 4.38 13.91
C GLN A 5 1.85 5.57 12.99
N ASP A 6 1.30 6.75 13.32
CA ASP A 6 1.57 7.98 12.55
C ASP A 6 3.05 8.37 12.62
N ALA A 7 3.66 8.30 13.82
CA ALA A 7 5.10 8.56 13.99
C ALA A 7 5.96 7.58 13.17
N LEU A 8 5.54 6.32 13.09
CA LEU A 8 6.22 5.26 12.34
C LEU A 8 6.07 5.40 10.80
N GLN A 9 4.97 6.01 10.33
CA GLN A 9 4.76 6.33 8.91
C GLN A 9 5.54 7.59 8.48
N ALA A 10 5.81 8.50 9.42
CA ALA A 10 6.60 9.70 9.17
C ALA A 10 8.12 9.46 9.10
N LEU A 11 8.59 8.24 9.40
CA LEU A 11 10.01 7.90 9.35
C LEU A 11 10.52 7.85 7.90
N PRO A 12 11.49 8.72 7.52
CA PRO A 12 12.02 8.74 6.16
C PRO A 12 12.76 7.43 5.83
N GLY A 13 12.66 7.00 4.56
CA GLY A 13 13.30 5.77 4.07
C GLY A 13 12.55 4.47 4.40
N ARG A 14 11.41 4.55 5.11
CA ARG A 14 10.54 3.40 5.35
C ARG A 14 9.39 3.38 4.36
N GLU A 15 9.04 2.19 3.87
CA GLU A 15 7.79 2.02 3.12
C GLU A 15 6.60 2.18 4.06
N ALA A 16 5.72 3.13 3.76
CA ALA A 16 4.53 3.39 4.56
C ALA A 16 3.43 2.32 4.36
N TYR A 17 3.49 1.61 3.23
CA TYR A 17 2.50 0.62 2.81
C TYR A 17 3.19 -0.60 2.21
N HIS A 18 2.69 -1.79 2.52
CA HIS A 18 3.14 -3.06 1.95
C HIS A 18 2.01 -3.69 1.13
N LEU A 19 2.30 -4.12 -0.10
CA LEU A 19 1.36 -4.83 -0.95
C LEU A 19 1.71 -6.31 -0.98
N ASP A 20 0.78 -7.13 -0.49
CA ASP A 20 0.83 -8.59 -0.63
C ASP A 20 -0.24 -9.04 -1.63
N VAL A 21 0.17 -9.82 -2.64
CA VAL A 21 -0.74 -10.40 -3.63
C VAL A 21 -0.48 -11.90 -3.69
N PRO A 22 -1.38 -12.73 -3.13
CA PRO A 22 -1.19 -14.18 -3.12
C PRO A 22 -1.00 -14.76 -4.51
N GLY A 23 -0.02 -15.64 -4.66
CA GLY A 23 0.28 -16.33 -5.91
C GLY A 23 1.17 -15.57 -6.89
N THR A 24 1.79 -14.46 -6.47
CA THR A 24 2.81 -13.76 -7.25
C THR A 24 3.91 -13.19 -6.35
N ASP A 25 5.16 -13.51 -6.66
CA ASP A 25 6.33 -13.00 -5.94
C ASP A 25 6.82 -11.67 -6.52
N SER A 26 6.27 -11.24 -7.66
CA SER A 26 6.74 -10.03 -8.36
C SER A 26 6.49 -8.73 -7.59
N VAL A 27 5.58 -8.77 -6.61
CA VAL A 27 5.21 -7.63 -5.77
C VAL A 27 6.26 -7.25 -4.74
N GLU A 28 7.16 -8.17 -4.35
CA GLU A 28 8.23 -7.88 -3.38
C GLU A 28 9.21 -6.80 -3.85
N THR A 29 9.25 -6.54 -5.17
CA THR A 29 10.11 -5.54 -5.78
C THR A 29 9.43 -4.18 -5.98
N LEU A 30 8.13 -4.07 -5.65
CA LEU A 30 7.32 -2.89 -5.95
C LEU A 30 7.09 -2.05 -4.70
N SER A 31 7.39 -0.76 -4.79
CA SER A 31 7.12 0.19 -3.70
C SER A 31 5.80 0.91 -3.93
N VAL A 32 4.92 0.90 -2.92
CA VAL A 32 3.61 1.59 -2.95
C VAL A 32 3.77 3.04 -2.52
N VAL A 33 3.38 3.97 -3.41
CA VAL A 33 3.51 5.41 -3.17
C VAL A 33 2.19 6.03 -2.70
N SER A 34 1.07 5.57 -3.25
CA SER A 34 -0.26 6.03 -2.84
C SER A 34 -1.34 5.01 -3.23
N PHE A 35 -2.48 5.05 -2.54
CA PHE A 35 -3.65 4.27 -2.93
C PHE A 35 -4.94 5.05 -2.74
N GLU A 36 -5.94 4.70 -3.54
CA GLU A 36 -7.31 5.18 -3.40
C GLU A 36 -8.24 3.97 -3.35
N ALA A 37 -9.04 3.87 -2.28
CA ALA A 37 -9.99 2.78 -2.10
C ALA A 37 -11.43 3.29 -2.26
N THR A 38 -12.18 2.68 -3.16
CA THR A 38 -13.62 2.90 -3.33
C THR A 38 -14.38 1.71 -2.77
N GLU A 39 -15.31 1.99 -1.87
CA GLU A 39 -16.25 1.03 -1.32
C GLU A 39 -17.68 1.49 -1.61
N LYS A 40 -18.48 0.59 -2.18
CA LYS A 40 -19.91 0.80 -2.46
C LYS A 40 -20.69 -0.39 -1.92
N MET A 41 -21.84 -0.12 -1.31
CA MET A 41 -22.65 -1.17 -0.72
C MET A 41 -23.13 -2.15 -1.81
N GLY A 42 -22.86 -3.44 -1.61
CA GLY A 42 -23.25 -4.50 -2.55
C GLY A 42 -22.30 -4.68 -3.75
N GLU A 43 -21.22 -3.92 -3.84
CA GLU A 43 -20.19 -4.08 -4.89
C GLU A 43 -18.84 -4.53 -4.28
N PRO A 44 -17.99 -5.26 -5.02
CA PRO A 44 -16.63 -5.55 -4.60
C PRO A 44 -15.83 -4.26 -4.36
N ARG A 45 -15.05 -4.24 -3.28
CA ARG A 45 -14.12 -3.15 -2.98
C ARG A 45 -13.11 -3.02 -4.12
N ARG A 46 -12.88 -1.79 -4.58
CA ARG A 46 -11.84 -1.50 -5.56
C ARG A 46 -10.76 -0.62 -4.93
N SER A 47 -9.51 -0.99 -5.15
CA SER A 47 -8.36 -0.18 -4.75
C SER A 47 -7.52 0.12 -5.99
N LEU A 48 -7.26 1.41 -6.24
CA LEU A 48 -6.31 1.87 -7.23
C LEU A 48 -4.99 2.15 -6.53
N LEU A 49 -3.91 1.56 -7.03
CA LEU A 49 -2.59 1.66 -6.44
C LEU A 49 -1.64 2.38 -7.39
N ARG A 50 -0.87 3.33 -6.86
CA ARG A 50 0.28 3.91 -7.54
C ARG A 50 1.54 3.28 -6.97
N ILE A 51 2.29 2.63 -7.84
CA ILE A 51 3.53 1.91 -7.52
C ILE A 51 4.72 2.47 -8.31
N ILE A 52 5.92 2.28 -7.78
CA ILE A 52 7.19 2.46 -8.48
C ILE A 52 7.88 1.08 -8.52
N GLY A 53 8.38 0.69 -9.69
CA GLY A 53 9.10 -0.56 -9.89
C GLY A 53 10.62 -0.38 -9.87
N PRO A 54 11.38 -1.49 -9.81
CA PRO A 54 12.84 -1.46 -9.90
C PRO A 54 13.26 -0.96 -11.29
N THR A 55 14.36 -0.19 -11.35
CA THR A 55 14.95 0.33 -12.60
C THR A 55 15.96 -0.66 -13.18
#